data_AF-A0A949QEA0-F1
#
_entry.id   AF-A0A949QEA0-F1
#
_cell.length_a   1.000
_cell.length_b   1.000
_cell.length_c   1.000
_cell.angle_alpha   90.00
_cell.angle_beta   90.00
_cell.angle_gamma   90.00
#
_symmetry.space_group_name_H-M   'P 1'
#
loop_
_entity.id
_entity.type
_entity.pdbx_description
1 polymer ?
#
loop_
_entity_poly.entity_id
_entity_poly.type
_entity_poly.pdbx_seq_one_letter_code
_entity_poly.pdbx_strand_id
1 'polypeptide(L)'
;MDRSFSWRVFTSFGLFLSFLMILVSGLILFIFPPRTPGVMWQLLGLSKPAWQNQHIIYGFAFSILSLCHLFFINWKAFFSYVQGKTKEGLQNPRELLVIASLFLLFGFGTYFKIQPFSGILEIGKSISNSWDNKDTPAPDKRVDVHKRSRW
;
A
#
# COMPACT_ATOMS: atom_id res chain seq x y z
N MET A 1 -16.50 26.19 -29.70
CA MET A 1 -15.09 25.87 -29.35
C MET A 1 -15.09 24.48 -28.75
N ASP A 2 -14.95 23.45 -29.59
CA ASP A 2 -14.91 22.08 -29.10
C ASP A 2 -13.55 21.86 -28.45
N ARG A 3 -13.49 22.03 -27.12
CA ARG A 3 -12.34 21.56 -26.35
C ARG A 3 -12.39 20.04 -26.37
N SER A 4 -11.70 19.44 -27.33
CA SER A 4 -11.48 18.00 -27.35
C SER A 4 -10.91 17.57 -26.00
N PHE A 5 -11.48 16.51 -25.45
CA PHE A 5 -11.05 15.97 -24.17
C PHE A 5 -9.60 15.47 -24.30
N SER A 6 -8.68 16.06 -23.53
CA SER A 6 -7.28 15.64 -23.55
C SER A 6 -7.09 14.40 -22.67
N TRP A 7 -7.15 13.23 -23.29
CA TRP A 7 -6.89 11.94 -22.64
C TRP A 7 -5.53 11.89 -21.92
N ARG A 8 -4.54 12.66 -22.38
CA ARG A 8 -3.23 12.79 -21.73
C ARG A 8 -3.31 13.51 -20.39
N VAL A 9 -4.06 14.61 -20.32
CA VAL A 9 -4.26 15.36 -19.08
C VAL A 9 -5.11 14.54 -18.10
N PHE A 10 -6.17 13.92 -18.61
CA PHE A 10 -7.04 13.07 -17.79
C PHE A 10 -6.29 11.93 -17.10
N THR A 11 -5.51 11.16 -17.85
CA THR A 11 -4.75 10.03 -17.29
C THR A 11 -3.65 10.48 -16.33
N SER A 12 -2.91 11.56 -16.66
CA SER A 12 -1.83 12.05 -15.80
C SER A 12 -2.37 12.63 -14.48
N PHE A 13 -3.43 13.45 -14.56
CA PHE A 13 -4.05 14.03 -13.37
C PHE A 13 -4.81 12.97 -12.56
N GLY A 14 -5.47 12.01 -13.23
CA GLY A 14 -6.11 10.86 -12.60
C GLY A 14 -5.12 9.97 -11.85
N LEU A 15 -3.94 9.73 -12.42
CA LEU A 15 -2.84 9.03 -11.74
C LEU A 15 -2.36 9.78 -10.51
N PHE A 16 -2.14 11.08 -10.63
CA PHE A 16 -1.69 11.91 -9.51
C PHE A 16 -2.70 11.91 -8.35
N LEU A 17 -3.99 12.09 -8.64
CA LEU A 17 -5.04 12.04 -7.63
C LEU A 17 -5.17 10.66 -7.00
N SER A 18 -5.11 9.60 -7.80
CA SER A 18 -5.17 8.22 -7.29
C SER A 18 -3.96 7.90 -6.42
N PHE A 19 -2.77 8.36 -6.81
CA PHE A 19 -1.54 8.25 -6.02
C PHE A 19 -1.67 8.96 -4.67
N LEU A 20 -2.18 10.19 -4.66
CA LEU A 20 -2.41 10.92 -3.41
C LEU A 20 -3.37 10.16 -2.49
N MET A 21 -4.45 9.61 -3.04
CA MET A 21 -5.44 8.87 -2.26
C MET A 21 -4.88 7.56 -1.68
N ILE A 22 -4.12 6.78 -2.45
CA ILE A 22 -3.47 5.56 -1.92
C ILE A 22 -2.38 5.88 -0.91
N LEU A 23 -1.67 7.00 -1.05
CA LEU A 23 -0.64 7.44 -0.11
C LEU A 23 -1.26 7.84 1.23
N VAL A 24 -2.31 8.67 1.20
CA VAL A 24 -3.02 9.10 2.42
C VAL A 24 -3.68 7.91 3.10
N SER A 25 -4.43 7.10 2.36
CA SER A 25 -5.09 5.92 2.93
C SER A 25 -4.10 4.86 3.43
N GLY A 26 -2.98 4.66 2.73
CA GLY A 26 -1.90 3.77 3.17
C GLY A 26 -1.25 4.24 4.46
N LEU A 27 -0.98 5.54 4.59
CA LEU A 27 -0.44 6.13 5.82
C LEU A 27 -1.41 5.99 7.00
N ILE A 28 -2.70 6.25 6.77
CA ILE A 28 -3.75 6.05 7.78
C ILE A 28 -3.79 4.58 8.22
N LEU A 29 -3.80 3.63 7.28
CA LEU A 29 -3.82 2.20 7.61
C LEU A 29 -2.55 1.72 8.30
N PHE A 30 -1.40 2.36 8.03
CA PHE A 30 -0.12 2.08 8.68
C PHE A 30 -0.08 2.58 10.14
N ILE A 31 -0.61 3.78 10.40
CA ILE A 31 -0.61 4.38 11.74
C ILE A 31 -1.70 3.78 12.64
N PHE A 32 -2.84 3.38 12.08
CA PHE A 32 -4.02 2.95 12.82
C PHE A 32 -4.33 1.46 12.58
N PRO A 33 -3.75 0.54 13.37
CA PRO A 33 -4.00 -0.90 13.27
C PRO A 33 -5.38 -1.27 13.83
N PRO A 34 -5.95 -2.41 13.42
CA PRO A 34 -7.30 -2.79 13.80
C PRO A 34 -7.22 -3.56 15.10
N ARG A 35 -7.73 -3.03 16.23
CA ARG A 35 -8.18 -3.86 17.36
C ARG A 35 -8.85 -3.08 18.48
N THR A 36 -10.18 -3.03 18.41
CA THR A 36 -11.05 -3.51 19.48
C THR A 36 -12.39 -3.84 18.82
N PRO A 37 -12.96 -5.06 18.96
CA PRO A 37 -14.31 -5.33 18.48
C PRO A 37 -15.29 -4.42 19.23
N GLY A 38 -15.71 -3.32 18.59
CA GLY A 38 -16.67 -2.37 19.15
C GLY A 38 -16.22 -0.91 19.19
N VAL A 39 -14.92 -0.60 19.06
CA VAL A 39 -14.45 0.80 19.00
C VAL A 39 -14.34 1.22 17.54
N MET A 40 -15.45 1.71 16.99
CA MET A 40 -15.52 2.23 15.63
C MET A 40 -14.81 3.59 15.59
N TRP A 41 -13.48 3.60 15.38
CA TRP A 41 -12.78 4.86 15.13
C TRP A 41 -13.23 5.43 13.79
N GLN A 42 -13.66 6.70 13.81
CA GLN A 42 -14.03 7.47 12.64
C GLN A 42 -12.98 8.55 12.42
N LEU A 43 -12.18 8.42 11.36
CA LEU A 43 -11.25 9.45 10.93
C LEU A 43 -11.83 10.11 9.68
N LEU A 44 -12.05 11.43 9.74
CA LEU A 44 -12.74 12.20 8.69
C LEU A 44 -14.12 11.63 8.34
N GLY A 45 -14.83 11.08 9.33
CA GLY A 45 -16.16 10.47 9.14
C GLY A 45 -16.15 9.08 8.49
N LEU A 46 -14.98 8.53 8.14
CA LEU A 46 -14.84 7.18 7.61
C LEU A 46 -14.33 6.22 8.69
N SER A 47 -14.95 5.04 8.74
CA SER A 47 -14.43 3.93 9.53
C SER A 47 -13.17 3.34 8.89
N LYS A 48 -12.34 2.67 9.68
CA LYS A 48 -11.17 1.96 9.16
C LYS A 48 -11.47 1.03 7.95
N PRO A 49 -12.51 0.17 7.97
CA PRO A 49 -12.82 -0.66 6.80
C PRO A 49 -13.22 0.19 5.59
N ALA A 50 -13.86 1.35 5.79
CA ALA A 50 -14.12 2.28 4.70
C ALA A 50 -12.81 2.84 4.11
N TRP A 51 -11.83 3.21 4.94
CA TRP A 51 -10.49 3.61 4.48
C TRP A 51 -9.75 2.51 3.72
N GLN A 52 -9.86 1.26 4.19
CA GLN A 52 -9.32 0.10 3.48
C GLN A 52 -9.97 -0.09 2.11
N ASN A 53 -11.30 0.05 2.02
CA ASN A 53 -12.02 -0.02 0.76
C ASN A 53 -11.58 1.08 -0.20
N GLN A 54 -11.39 2.32 0.29
CA GLN A 54 -10.86 3.40 -0.53
C GLN A 54 -9.45 3.07 -1.04
N HIS A 55 -8.56 2.60 -0.17
CA HIS A 55 -7.20 2.23 -0.56
C HIS A 55 -7.20 1.17 -1.68
N ILE A 56 -8.02 0.12 -1.55
CA ILE A 56 -8.12 -0.95 -2.53
C ILE A 56 -8.67 -0.44 -3.87
N ILE A 57 -9.78 0.30 -3.85
CA ILE A 57 -10.42 0.78 -5.09
C ILE A 57 -9.55 1.80 -5.81
N TYR A 58 -8.96 2.76 -5.09
CA TYR A 58 -8.04 3.73 -5.70
C TYR A 58 -6.71 3.09 -6.12
N GLY A 59 -6.22 2.06 -5.43
CA GLY A 59 -5.06 1.28 -5.85
C GLY A 59 -5.32 0.49 -7.13
N PHE A 60 -6.52 -0.08 -7.27
CA PHE A 60 -6.94 -0.74 -8.49
C PHE A 60 -7.07 0.26 -9.66
N ALA A 61 -7.72 1.42 -9.42
CA ALA A 61 -7.82 2.49 -10.40
C ALA A 61 -6.44 3.03 -10.82
N PHE A 62 -5.53 3.25 -9.86
CA PHE A 62 -4.14 3.65 -10.11
C PHE A 62 -3.41 2.62 -10.97
N SER A 63 -3.59 1.33 -10.70
CA SER A 63 -2.98 0.25 -11.47
C SER A 63 -3.48 0.26 -12.93
N ILE A 64 -4.79 0.35 -13.14
CA ILE A 64 -5.38 0.44 -14.49
C ILE A 64 -4.88 1.69 -15.22
N LEU A 65 -4.94 2.85 -14.56
CA LEU A 65 -4.50 4.11 -15.15
C LEU A 65 -2.99 4.09 -15.46
N SER A 66 -2.17 3.39 -14.66
CA SER A 66 -0.73 3.28 -14.88
C SER A 66 -0.43 2.41 -16.09
N LEU A 67 -1.15 1.29 -16.22
CA LEU A 67 -1.11 0.48 -17.44
C LEU A 67 -1.54 1.33 -18.63
N CYS A 68 -2.72 1.96 -18.59
CA CYS A 68 -3.19 2.82 -19.67
C CYS A 68 -2.19 3.94 -20.02
N HIS A 69 -1.57 4.58 -19.03
CA HIS A 69 -0.55 5.59 -19.27
C HIS A 69 0.67 5.01 -20.01
N LEU A 70 1.13 3.83 -19.63
CA LEU A 70 2.22 3.13 -20.31
C LEU A 70 1.83 2.69 -21.74
N PHE A 71 0.64 2.12 -21.93
CA PHE A 71 0.14 1.56 -23.20
C PHE A 71 -0.40 2.62 -24.20
N PHE A 72 -0.92 3.75 -23.74
CA PHE A 72 -1.49 4.77 -24.63
C PHE A 72 -0.56 5.97 -24.84
N ILE A 73 0.19 6.39 -23.83
CA ILE A 73 0.99 7.63 -23.89
C ILE A 73 2.45 7.32 -24.21
N ASN A 74 3.02 6.32 -23.53
CA ASN A 74 4.44 5.99 -23.65
C ASN A 74 4.73 4.70 -24.44
N TRP A 75 3.75 4.11 -25.10
CA TRP A 75 3.91 2.80 -25.73
C TRP A 75 4.94 2.76 -26.86
N LYS A 76 5.02 3.82 -27.67
CA LYS A 76 6.07 3.92 -28.70
C LYS A 76 7.45 4.01 -28.07
N ALA A 77 7.61 4.80 -27.00
CA ALA A 77 8.89 4.92 -26.30
C ALA A 77 9.27 3.61 -25.59
N PHE A 78 8.30 2.96 -24.94
CA PHE A 78 8.50 1.68 -24.26
C PHE A 78 8.88 0.57 -25.25
N PHE A 79 8.14 0.42 -26.36
CA PHE A 79 8.47 -0.59 -27.38
C PHE A 79 9.74 -0.26 -28.13
N SER A 80 10.05 1.01 -28.43
CA SER A 80 11.35 1.37 -28.99
C SER A 80 12.49 1.06 -28.02
N TYR A 81 12.28 1.22 -26.72
CA TYR A 81 13.26 0.82 -25.71
C TYR A 81 13.42 -0.70 -25.65
N VAL A 82 12.33 -1.46 -25.67
CA VAL A 82 12.39 -2.93 -25.65
C VAL A 82 12.94 -3.51 -26.96
N GLN A 83 12.48 -3.02 -28.11
CA GLN A 83 12.88 -3.48 -29.45
C GLN A 83 14.28 -3.01 -29.86
N GLY A 84 14.64 -1.76 -29.55
CA GLY A 84 15.99 -1.23 -29.82
C GLY A 84 17.05 -2.00 -29.04
N LYS A 85 16.76 -2.37 -27.78
CA LYS A 85 17.67 -3.17 -26.94
C LYS A 85 17.71 -4.66 -27.34
N THR A 86 16.71 -5.18 -28.07
CA THR A 86 16.74 -6.54 -28.62
C THR A 86 17.45 -6.62 -29.97
N LYS A 87 17.48 -5.54 -30.75
CA LYS A 87 18.17 -5.50 -32.05
C LYS A 87 19.65 -5.10 -31.96
N GLU A 88 20.04 -4.23 -31.03
CA GLU A 88 21.43 -3.78 -30.86
C GLU A 88 22.14 -4.39 -29.64
N GLY A 89 21.48 -5.32 -28.95
CA GLY A 89 21.91 -5.73 -27.61
C GLY A 89 21.63 -4.66 -26.56
N LEU A 90 21.69 -5.06 -25.30
CA LEU A 90 21.36 -4.22 -24.17
C LEU A 90 22.38 -3.07 -24.06
N GLN A 91 22.10 -1.88 -24.58
CA GLN A 91 23.10 -0.79 -24.63
C GLN A 91 23.67 -0.39 -23.25
N ASN A 92 23.03 -0.77 -22.14
CA ASN A 92 23.62 -0.71 -20.80
C ASN A 92 23.11 -1.85 -19.89
N PRO A 93 23.77 -3.04 -19.88
CA PRO A 93 23.34 -4.15 -19.04
C PRO A 93 23.45 -3.85 -17.54
N ARG A 94 24.24 -2.83 -17.17
CA ARG A 94 24.43 -2.43 -15.77
C ARG A 94 23.16 -1.82 -15.18
N GLU A 95 22.44 -1.00 -15.94
CA GLU A 95 21.17 -0.41 -15.47
C GLU A 95 20.13 -1.49 -15.16
N LEU A 96 19.99 -2.48 -16.04
CA LEU A 96 19.09 -3.61 -15.83
C LEU A 96 19.52 -4.48 -14.65
N LEU A 97 20.82 -4.73 -14.50
CA LEU A 97 21.36 -5.45 -13.34
C LEU A 97 21.08 -4.69 -12.04
N VAL A 98 21.24 -3.36 -12.03
CA VAL A 98 20.92 -2.51 -10.86
C VAL A 98 19.43 -2.56 -10.53
N ILE A 99 18.55 -2.42 -11.53
CA ILE A 99 17.10 -2.50 -11.32
C ILE A 99 16.70 -3.88 -10.79
N ALA A 100 17.22 -4.96 -11.38
CA ALA A 100 16.96 -6.33 -10.93
C ALA A 100 17.50 -6.57 -9.51
N SER A 101 18.70 -6.07 -9.21
CA SER A 101 19.31 -6.18 -7.88
C SER A 101 18.51 -5.41 -6.84
N LEU A 102 18.03 -4.20 -7.15
CA LEU A 102 17.15 -3.43 -6.26
C LEU A 102 15.82 -4.16 -6.04
N PHE A 103 15.20 -4.69 -7.10
CA PHE A 103 13.96 -5.46 -6.97
C PHE A 103 14.14 -6.66 -6.02
N LEU A 104 15.22 -7.44 -6.21
CA LEU A 104 15.55 -8.56 -5.34
C LEU A 104 15.89 -8.10 -3.92
N LEU A 105 16.65 -7.02 -3.77
CA LEU A 105 17.03 -6.46 -2.47
C LEU A 105 15.80 -6.07 -1.65
N PHE A 106 14.81 -5.42 -2.25
CA PHE A 106 13.59 -5.04 -1.54
C PHE A 106 12.76 -6.27 -1.16
N GLY A 107 12.62 -7.24 -2.08
CA GLY A 107 11.90 -8.50 -1.83
C GLY A 107 12.54 -9.34 -0.73
N PHE A 108 13.82 -9.68 -0.88
CA PHE A 108 14.58 -10.45 0.10
C PHE A 108 14.80 -9.70 1.41
N GLY A 109 15.11 -8.40 1.35
CA GLY A 109 15.31 -7.56 2.53
C GLY A 109 14.06 -7.49 3.41
N THR A 110 12.88 -7.40 2.80
CA THR A 110 11.60 -7.46 3.52
C THR A 110 11.33 -8.86 4.06
N TYR A 111 11.54 -9.91 3.26
CA TYR A 111 11.30 -11.30 3.65
C TYR A 111 12.19 -11.76 4.83
N PHE A 112 13.49 -11.47 4.76
CA PHE A 112 14.48 -11.80 5.78
C PHE A 112 14.54 -10.78 6.93
N LYS A 113 13.70 -9.74 6.93
CA LYS A 113 13.66 -8.68 7.96
C LYS A 113 15.03 -8.02 8.19
N ILE A 114 15.72 -7.68 7.10
CA ILE A 114 17.03 -7.02 7.14
C ILE A 114 16.82 -5.52 7.32
N GLN A 115 17.71 -4.83 8.04
CA GLN A 115 17.66 -3.36 8.19
C GLN A 115 17.94 -2.68 6.83
N PRO A 116 17.23 -1.62 6.43
CA PRO A 116 16.24 -0.82 7.18
C PRO A 116 14.79 -1.34 7.12
N PHE A 117 14.49 -2.40 6.37
CA PHE A 117 13.12 -2.90 6.18
C PHE A 117 12.46 -3.34 7.49
N SER A 118 13.18 -4.05 8.36
CA SER A 118 12.70 -4.44 9.68
C SER A 118 12.36 -3.24 10.56
N GLY A 119 13.19 -2.20 10.56
CA GLY A 119 12.98 -0.99 11.35
C GLY A 119 11.67 -0.27 10.99
N ILE A 120 11.35 -0.16 9.69
CA ILE A 120 10.08 0.43 9.23
C ILE A 120 8.89 -0.41 9.72
N LEU A 121 8.99 -1.74 9.63
CA LEU A 121 7.94 -2.65 10.10
C LEU A 121 7.77 -2.60 11.63
N GLU A 122 8.87 -2.46 12.38
CA GLU A 122 8.86 -2.33 13.84
C GLU A 122 8.30 -1.00 14.32
N ILE A 123 8.49 0.10 13.58
CA ILE A 123 7.82 1.37 13.85
C ILE A 123 6.31 1.20 13.73
N GLY A 124 5.84 0.57 12.65
CA GLY A 124 4.41 0.27 12.48
C GLY A 124 3.84 -0.58 13.62
N LYS A 125 4.58 -1.60 14.06
CA LYS A 125 4.21 -2.42 15.22
C LYS A 125 4.26 -1.64 16.54
N SER A 126 5.23 -0.78 16.75
CA SER A 126 5.36 0.01 17.98
C SER A 126 4.23 1.03 18.11
N ILE A 127 3.90 1.70 17.00
CA ILE A 127 2.71 2.56 16.93
C ILE A 127 1.47 1.72 17.26
N SER A 128 1.33 0.54 16.64
CA SER A 128 0.23 -0.39 16.94
C SER A 128 0.09 -0.71 18.42
N ASN A 129 1.17 -1.16 19.04
CA ASN A 129 1.16 -1.58 20.44
C ASN A 129 0.92 -0.40 21.39
N SER A 130 1.29 0.83 21.00
CA SER A 130 1.04 2.04 21.80
C SER A 130 -0.43 2.42 21.85
N TRP A 131 -1.21 2.09 20.81
CA TRP A 131 -2.66 2.23 20.82
C TRP A 131 -3.30 1.17 21.71
N ASP A 132 -2.85 -0.09 21.60
CA ASP A 132 -3.37 -1.20 22.42
C ASP A 132 -3.22 -0.95 23.94
N ASN A 133 -2.08 -0.40 24.38
CA ASN A 133 -1.83 -0.10 25.81
C ASN A 133 -2.68 1.04 26.38
N LYS A 134 -3.20 1.94 25.53
CA LYS A 134 -4.05 3.06 25.99
C LYS A 134 -5.50 2.64 26.26
N ASP A 135 -5.94 1.53 25.67
CA ASP A 135 -7.34 1.09 25.66
C ASP A 135 -7.62 -0.16 26.52
N THR A 136 -6.74 -0.53 27.48
CA THR A 136 -6.98 -1.70 28.36
C THR A 136 -7.38 -1.31 29.80
N PRO A 137 -8.58 -1.66 30.28
CA PRO A 137 -8.76 -2.36 31.54
C PRO A 137 -8.65 -3.86 31.26
N ALA A 138 -7.76 -4.54 31.97
CA ALA A 138 -7.52 -5.98 31.83
C ALA A 138 -8.82 -6.79 31.89
N PRO A 139 -8.97 -7.88 31.12
CA PRO A 139 -10.07 -8.80 31.36
C PRO A 139 -9.79 -9.52 32.69
N ASP A 140 -10.68 -9.33 33.67
CA ASP A 140 -10.73 -10.13 34.89
C ASP A 140 -10.90 -11.61 34.51
N LYS A 141 -9.78 -12.33 34.50
CA LYS A 141 -9.74 -13.78 34.40
C LYS A 141 -10.15 -14.39 35.74
N ARG A 142 -11.41 -14.23 36.17
CA ARG A 142 -12.00 -15.11 37.20
C ARG A 142 -13.52 -15.01 37.28
N VAL A 143 -14.22 -15.56 36.28
CA VAL A 143 -15.51 -16.19 36.58
C VAL A 143 -15.31 -17.69 36.46
N ASP A 144 -14.90 -18.28 37.58
CA ASP A 144 -14.79 -19.72 37.79
C ASP A 144 -16.22 -20.32 37.76
N VAL A 145 -16.71 -20.68 36.57
CA VAL A 145 -18.05 -21.27 36.34
C VAL A 145 -18.18 -22.71 36.91
N HIS A 146 -17.16 -23.26 37.58
CA HIS A 146 -17.18 -24.65 38.04
C HIS A 146 -17.58 -24.89 39.51
N LYS A 147 -18.30 -23.97 40.17
CA LYS A 147 -18.78 -24.20 41.55
C LYS A 147 -20.30 -24.05 41.71
N ARG A 148 -21.07 -24.83 40.93
CA ARG A 148 -22.50 -25.03 41.22
C ARG A 148 -22.99 -26.40 40.73
N SER A 149 -22.59 -27.46 41.42
CA SER A 149 -23.32 -28.76 41.43
C SER A 149 -22.69 -29.74 42.41
N ARG A 150 -22.92 -29.52 43.71
CA ARG A 150 -22.90 -30.56 44.75
C ARG A 150 -23.33 -29.90 46.04
N TRP A 151 -24.60 -30.03 46.37
CA TRP A 151 -25.25 -30.31 47.66
C TRP A 151 -26.75 -30.39 47.37
#